data_AF-A0A965BZN9-F1
#
_entry.id   AF-A0A965BZN9-F1
#
_cell.length_a   1.000
_cell.length_b   1.000
_cell.length_c   1.000
_cell.angle_alpha   90.00
_cell.angle_beta   90.00
_cell.angle_gamma   90.00
#
_symmetry.space_group_name_H-M   'P 1'
#
loop_
_entity.id
_entity.type
_entity.pdbx_description
1 polymer ?
#
loop_
_entity_poly.entity_id
_entity_poly.type
_entity_poly.pdbx_seq_one_letter_code
_entity_poly.pdbx_strand_id
1 'polypeptide(L)'
;GFTEALSDDGSLTGRGSPWIRGTICGVMTTLGGVGHTLPYLVPNSWPNAFWTATGIAALIVFIELWVIAWVRAKYMDTPFLQAVFQIVVGGVIVLAAGILIGGS
;
A
#
# COMPACT_ATOMS: atom_id res chain seq x y z
N GLY A 1 -12.68 -11.19 5.57
CA GLY A 1 -13.51 -11.64 4.45
C GLY A 1 -12.71 -12.42 3.43
N PHE A 2 -12.45 -11.86 2.24
CA PHE A 2 -11.68 -12.53 1.18
C PHE A 2 -10.17 -12.65 1.46
N THR A 3 -9.58 -11.64 2.10
CA THR A 3 -8.15 -11.64 2.47
C THR A 3 -7.83 -12.59 3.62
N GLU A 4 -8.78 -12.84 4.52
CA GLU A 4 -8.67 -13.91 5.52
C GLU A 4 -8.78 -15.29 4.90
N ALA A 5 -9.67 -15.48 3.92
CA ALA A 5 -9.81 -16.76 3.22
C ALA A 5 -8.57 -17.14 2.38
N LEU A 6 -7.86 -16.17 1.80
CA LEU A 6 -6.62 -16.41 1.05
C LEU A 6 -5.36 -16.49 1.92
N SER A 7 -5.40 -15.98 3.15
CA SER A 7 -4.30 -16.08 4.12
C SER A 7 -4.45 -17.28 5.05
N ASP A 8 -5.53 -18.06 4.92
CA ASP A 8 -5.82 -19.17 5.81
C ASP A 8 -5.35 -20.50 5.22
N ASP A 9 -4.21 -20.96 5.69
CA ASP A 9 -3.66 -22.27 5.34
C ASP A 9 -4.32 -23.43 6.15
N GLY A 10 -5.48 -23.16 6.78
CA GLY A 10 -6.24 -24.13 7.58
C GLY A 10 -5.65 -24.49 8.95
N SER A 11 -4.55 -23.85 9.37
CA SER A 11 -3.85 -24.16 10.63
C SER A 11 -4.28 -23.23 11.80
N LEU A 12 -4.76 -23.82 12.90
CA LEU A 12 -4.98 -23.14 14.18
C LEU A 12 -3.63 -22.71 14.79
N THR A 13 -3.16 -21.53 14.40
CA THR A 13 -1.80 -21.03 14.68
C THR A 13 -1.73 -20.09 15.89
N GLY A 14 -2.84 -19.90 16.61
CA GLY A 14 -2.84 -19.03 17.80
C GLY A 14 -2.53 -17.56 17.48
N ARG A 15 -2.99 -17.06 16.32
CA ARG A 15 -2.66 -15.75 15.70
C ARG A 15 -3.09 -14.50 16.52
N GLY A 16 -3.60 -14.66 17.73
CA GLY A 16 -4.17 -13.59 18.57
C GLY A 16 -5.60 -13.17 18.19
N SER A 17 -6.13 -12.18 18.90
CA SER A 17 -7.52 -11.69 18.77
C SER A 17 -7.80 -11.11 17.37
N PRO A 18 -8.91 -11.52 16.70
CA PRO A 18 -9.33 -10.98 15.40
C PRO A 18 -9.50 -9.45 15.41
N TRP A 19 -9.97 -8.90 16.53
CA TRP A 19 -10.18 -7.46 16.70
C TRP A 19 -8.87 -6.67 16.59
N ILE A 20 -7.79 -7.15 17.24
CA ILE A 20 -6.49 -6.46 17.23
C ILE A 20 -5.91 -6.43 15.81
N ARG A 21 -5.98 -7.56 15.10
CA ARG A 21 -5.48 -7.65 13.72
C ARG A 21 -6.29 -6.76 12.77
N GLY A 22 -7.62 -6.76 12.92
CA GLY A 22 -8.52 -5.92 12.15
C GLY A 22 -8.25 -4.43 12.37
N THR A 23 -8.09 -4.00 13.62
CA THR A 23 -7.78 -2.60 13.94
C THR A 23 -6.43 -2.16 13.40
N ILE A 24 -5.38 -2.97 13.57
CA ILE A 24 -4.05 -2.64 13.03
C ILE A 24 -4.10 -2.52 11.50
N CYS A 25 -4.73 -3.48 10.82
CA CYS A 25 -4.88 -3.45 9.37
C CYS A 25 -5.67 -2.21 8.90
N GLY A 26 -6.79 -1.91 9.57
CA GLY A 26 -7.61 -0.74 9.26
C GLY A 26 -6.84 0.56 9.42
N VAL A 27 -6.16 0.75 10.55
CA VAL A 27 -5.35 1.95 10.82
C VAL A 27 -4.24 2.12 9.80
N MET A 28 -3.50 1.05 9.49
CA MET A 28 -2.41 1.11 8.51
C MET A 28 -2.93 1.42 7.09
N THR A 29 -4.12 0.90 6.74
CA THR A 29 -4.79 1.23 5.47
C THR A 29 -5.18 2.70 5.39
N THR A 30 -5.80 3.23 6.46
CA THR A 30 -6.17 4.65 6.52
C THR A 30 -4.94 5.55 6.48
N LEU A 31 -3.88 5.19 7.22
CA LEU A 31 -2.62 5.95 7.23
C LEU A 31 -1.97 5.99 5.85
N GLY A 32 -1.88 4.85 5.16
CA GLY A 32 -1.34 4.82 3.80
C GLY A 32 -2.19 5.64 2.83
N GLY A 33 -3.51 5.47 2.87
CA GLY A 33 -4.45 6.23 2.06
C GLY A 33 -4.35 7.75 2.25
N VAL A 34 -4.18 8.20 3.50
CA VAL A 34 -3.99 9.62 3.83
C VAL A 34 -2.60 10.11 3.41
N GLY A 35 -1.56 9.31 3.59
CA GLY A 35 -0.17 9.66 3.29
C GLY A 35 0.04 10.10 1.84
N HIS A 36 -0.51 9.36 0.88
CA HIS A 36 -0.35 9.67 -0.54
C HIS A 36 -1.42 10.63 -1.10
N THR A 37 -2.50 10.91 -0.36
CA THR A 37 -3.53 11.89 -0.78
C THR A 37 -3.27 13.29 -0.23
N LEU A 38 -2.62 13.41 0.94
CA LEU A 38 -2.21 14.68 1.56
C LEU A 38 -1.49 15.65 0.61
N PRO A 39 -0.56 15.22 -0.26
CA PRO A 39 0.12 16.13 -1.20
C PRO A 39 -0.84 16.86 -2.15
N TYR A 40 -2.02 16.30 -2.43
CA TYR A 40 -3.03 16.94 -3.30
C TYR A 40 -3.85 18.02 -2.58
N LEU A 41 -3.69 18.20 -1.27
CA LEU A 41 -4.25 19.34 -0.55
C LEU A 41 -3.42 20.62 -0.73
N VAL A 42 -2.30 20.56 -1.46
CA VAL A 42 -1.47 21.74 -1.75
C VAL A 42 -2.29 22.79 -2.51
N PRO A 43 -2.26 24.07 -2.08
CA PRO A 43 -3.02 25.14 -2.72
C PRO A 43 -2.66 25.30 -4.21
N ASN A 44 -3.69 25.44 -5.06
CA ASN A 44 -3.55 25.69 -6.50
C ASN A 44 -2.82 27.01 -6.84
N SER A 45 -2.50 27.83 -5.85
CA SER A 45 -1.67 29.03 -5.95
C SER A 45 -0.19 28.73 -6.26
N TRP A 46 0.24 27.46 -6.20
CA TRP A 46 1.58 27.04 -6.57
C TRP A 46 1.70 26.76 -8.09
N PRO A 47 2.74 27.28 -8.78
CA PRO A 47 3.02 26.87 -10.16
C PRO A 47 3.28 25.36 -10.20
N ASN A 48 2.63 24.65 -11.12
CA ASN A 48 2.76 23.18 -11.27
C ASN A 48 2.36 22.37 -10.02
N ALA A 49 1.42 22.88 -9.20
CA ALA A 49 0.94 22.22 -7.97
C ALA A 49 0.56 20.74 -8.18
N PHE A 50 -0.10 20.40 -9.29
CA PHE A 50 -0.51 19.02 -9.57
C PHE A 50 0.68 18.06 -9.81
N TRP A 51 1.67 18.48 -10.61
CA TRP A 51 2.85 17.66 -10.90
C TRP A 51 3.77 17.51 -9.68
N THR A 52 3.90 18.57 -8.89
CA THR A 52 4.66 18.56 -7.64
C THR A 52 3.97 17.69 -6.58
N ALA A 53 2.66 17.80 -6.41
CA ALA A 53 1.86 16.92 -5.56
C ALA A 53 1.97 15.44 -5.98
N THR A 54 1.88 15.16 -7.29
CA THR A 54 2.00 13.81 -7.84
C THR A 54 3.41 13.22 -7.61
N GLY A 55 4.46 14.04 -7.78
CA GLY A 55 5.84 13.61 -7.50
C GLY A 55 6.07 13.28 -6.02
N ILE A 56 5.53 14.11 -5.10
CA ILE A 56 5.61 13.87 -3.65
C ILE A 56 4.82 12.62 -3.27
N ALA A 57 3.60 12.47 -3.78
CA ALA A 57 2.77 11.28 -3.54
C ALA A 57 3.46 10.01 -4.04
N ALA A 58 4.05 10.04 -5.24
CA ALA A 58 4.81 8.90 -5.78
C ALA A 58 6.02 8.55 -4.91
N LEU A 59 6.74 9.54 -4.38
CA LEU A 59 7.86 9.31 -3.47
C LEU A 59 7.42 8.67 -2.15
N ILE A 60 6.32 9.17 -1.55
CA ILE A 60 5.75 8.60 -0.32
C ILE A 60 5.37 7.14 -0.55
N VAL A 61 4.64 6.84 -1.63
CA VAL A 61 4.24 5.48 -1.99
C VAL A 61 5.47 4.60 -2.21
N PHE A 62 6.51 5.10 -2.90
CA PHE A 62 7.74 4.35 -3.12
C PHE A 62 8.40 3.93 -1.79
N ILE A 63 8.49 4.86 -0.83
CA ILE A 63 9.03 4.57 0.51
C ILE A 63 8.13 3.56 1.24
N GLU A 64 6.81 3.72 1.22
CA GLU A 64 5.88 2.78 1.84
C GLU A 64 6.02 1.37 1.29
N LEU A 65 6.08 1.21 -0.04
CA LEU A 65 6.26 -0.10 -0.66
C LEU A 65 7.62 -0.72 -0.31
N TRP A 66 8.68 0.08 -0.20
CA TRP A 66 10.01 -0.39 0.25
C TRP A 66 9.97 -0.88 1.70
N VAL A 67 9.31 -0.15 2.58
CA VAL A 67 9.12 -0.53 3.99
C VAL A 67 8.31 -1.82 4.09
N ILE A 68 7.20 -1.94 3.34
CA ILE A 68 6.38 -3.15 3.32
C ILE A 68 7.18 -4.35 2.82
N ALA A 69 7.94 -4.20 1.73
CA ALA A 69 8.80 -5.24 1.19
C ALA A 69 9.87 -5.68 2.19
N TRP A 70 10.51 -4.72 2.88
CA TRP A 70 11.50 -4.99 3.91
C TRP A 70 10.91 -5.73 5.11
N VAL A 71 9.74 -5.29 5.62
CA VAL A 71 9.04 -5.98 6.72
C VAL A 71 8.69 -7.41 6.31
N ARG A 72 8.16 -7.63 5.10
CA ARG A 72 7.87 -8.99 4.59
C ARG A 72 9.12 -9.85 4.53
N ALA A 73 10.21 -9.33 3.98
CA ALA A 73 11.46 -10.08 3.88
C ALA A 73 12.10 -10.36 5.26
N LYS A 74 11.94 -9.46 6.22
CA LYS A 74 12.52 -9.60 7.56
C LYS A 74 11.72 -10.53 8.49
N TYR A 75 10.39 -10.52 8.39
CA TYR A 75 9.52 -11.18 9.37
C TYR A 75 8.70 -12.36 8.83
N MET A 76 8.59 -12.54 7.50
CA MET A 76 7.76 -13.58 6.88
C MET A 76 8.55 -14.62 6.08
N ASP A 77 9.88 -14.65 6.20
CA ASP A 77 10.80 -15.57 5.48
C ASP A 77 10.57 -15.66 3.94
N THR A 78 9.88 -14.67 3.36
CA THR A 78 9.68 -14.58 1.92
C THR A 78 10.93 -14.02 1.26
N PRO A 79 11.45 -14.64 0.18
CA PRO A 79 12.62 -14.11 -0.52
C PRO A 79 12.31 -12.71 -1.04
N PHE A 80 13.15 -11.74 -0.67
CA PHE A 80 12.95 -10.30 -0.92
C PHE A 80 12.58 -9.99 -2.38
N LEU A 81 13.19 -10.68 -3.33
CA LEU A 81 12.91 -10.54 -4.77
C LEU A 81 11.46 -10.90 -5.15
N GLN A 82 10.88 -11.94 -4.55
CA GLN A 82 9.48 -12.31 -4.81
C GLN A 82 8.52 -11.32 -4.17
N ALA A 83 8.82 -10.87 -2.94
CA ALA A 83 8.01 -9.86 -2.26
C ALA A 83 7.98 -8.55 -3.05
N VAL A 84 9.13 -8.07 -3.49
CA VAL A 84 9.24 -6.86 -4.33
C VAL A 84 8.53 -7.04 -5.66
N PHE A 85 8.72 -8.18 -6.34
CA PHE A 85 8.05 -8.44 -7.62
C PHE A 85 6.53 -8.39 -7.49
N GLN A 86 5.97 -9.04 -6.47
CA GLN A 86 4.53 -9.04 -6.22
C GLN A 86 4.01 -7.63 -5.91
N ILE A 87 4.73 -6.88 -5.08
CA ILE A 87 4.36 -5.50 -4.71
C ILE A 87 4.39 -4.58 -5.93
N VAL A 88 5.44 -4.66 -6.75
CA VAL A 88 5.60 -3.82 -7.94
C VAL A 88 4.58 -4.17 -9.02
N VAL A 89 4.40 -5.46 -9.33
CA VAL A 89 3.43 -5.90 -10.35
C VAL A 89 2.01 -5.54 -9.93
N GLY A 90 1.64 -5.81 -8.67
CA GLY A 90 0.35 -5.41 -8.12
C GLY A 90 0.15 -3.89 -8.20
N GLY A 91 1.17 -3.11 -7.84
CA GLY A 91 1.15 -1.65 -7.92
C GLY A 91 0.95 -1.12 -9.34
N VAL A 92 1.67 -1.69 -10.32
CA VAL A 92 1.54 -1.28 -11.74
C VAL A 92 0.14 -1.56 -12.28
N ILE A 93 -0.45 -2.71 -11.95
CA ILE A 93 -1.81 -3.06 -12.41
C ILE A 93 -2.84 -2.08 -11.84
N VAL A 94 -2.76 -1.77 -10.53
CA VAL A 94 -3.67 -0.83 -9.87
C VAL A 94 -3.50 0.58 -10.45
N LEU A 95 -2.26 1.03 -10.67
CA LEU A 95 -1.98 2.33 -11.29
C LEU A 95 -2.55 2.42 -12.71
N ALA A 96 -2.34 1.39 -13.53
CA ALA A 96 -2.87 1.34 -14.89
C ALA A 96 -4.41 1.40 -14.90
N ALA A 97 -5.07 0.63 -14.02
CA ALA A 97 -6.52 0.67 -13.87
C ALA A 97 -7.00 2.06 -13.43
N GLY A 98 -6.28 2.71 -12.50
CA GLY A 98 -6.59 4.07 -12.05
C GLY A 98 -6.49 5.11 -13.18
N ILE A 99 -5.46 5.04 -14.02
CA ILE A 99 -5.30 5.93 -15.19
C ILE A 99 -6.43 5.69 -16.20
N LEU A 100 -6.77 4.43 -16.47
CA LEU A 100 -7.82 4.09 -17.43
C LEU A 100 -9.21 4.56 -16.98
N ILE A 101 -9.52 4.45 -15.69
CA ILE A 101 -10.80 4.92 -15.13
C ILE A 101 -10.81 6.44 -14.96
N GLY A 102 -9.69 7.04 -14.55
CA GLY A 102 -9.60 8.49 -14.31
C GLY A 102 -9.46 9.33 -15.59
N GLY A 103 -9.13 8.70 -16.72
CA GLY A 103 -9.01 9.35 -18.03
C GLY A 103 -10.31 9.43 -18.85
N SER A 104 -11.45 8.96 -18.30
CA SER A 104 -12.79 9.03 -18.91
C SER A 104 -13.62 10.19 -18.40
#